data_AF-A0A3B9BZ70-F1
#
_entry.id   AF-A0A3B9BZ70-F1
#
_cell.length_a   1.000
_cell.length_b   1.000
_cell.length_c   1.000
_cell.angle_alpha   90.00
_cell.angle_beta   90.00
_cell.angle_gamma   90.00
#
_symmetry.space_group_name_H-M   'P 1'
#
loop_
_entity.id
_entity.type
_entity.pdbx_description
1 polymer ?
#
loop_
_entity_poly.entity_id
_entity_poly.type
_entity_poly.pdbx_seq_one_letter_code
_entity_poly.pdbx_strand_id
1 'polypeptide(L)' 'MTNDEISDILNLTAKLYDIHGENPFKSKSYSIAAFQSDKLEKPSIDIPRTE' A
#
# COMPACT_ATOMS: atom_id res chain seq x y z
N MET A 1 10.23 9.58 0.07
CA MET A 1 9.39 8.37 0.05
C MET A 1 10.08 7.28 0.83
N THR A 2 9.80 7.23 2.12
CA THR A 2 10.08 6.10 3.00
C THR A 2 8.98 5.03 2.87
N ASN A 3 9.23 3.82 3.35
CA ASN A 3 8.22 2.75 3.37
C ASN A 3 6.99 3.15 4.21
N ASP A 4 7.19 3.93 5.29
CA ASP A 4 6.09 4.49 6.10
C ASP A 4 5.21 5.45 5.29
N GLU A 5 5.81 6.39 4.55
CA GLU A 5 5.06 7.32 3.69
C GLU A 5 4.23 6.57 2.64
N ILE A 6 4.76 5.47 2.10
CA ILE A 6 4.06 4.61 1.14
C ILE A 6 2.88 3.89 1.81
N SER A 7 3.09 3.32 3.00
CA SER A 7 2.05 2.65 3.77
C SER A 7 0.88 3.60 4.07
N ASP A 8 1.17 4.82 4.50
CA ASP A 8 0.16 5.83 4.80
C ASP A 8 -0.66 6.23 3.57
N ILE A 9 -0.01 6.42 2.41
CA ILE A 9 -0.68 6.74 1.14
C ILE A 9 -1.59 5.58 0.71
N LEU A 10 -1.12 4.34 0.80
CA LEU A 10 -1.91 3.15 0.45
C LEU A 10 -3.12 2.99 1.37
N ASN A 11 -2.95 3.24 2.67
CA ASN A 11 -4.02 3.19 3.65
C ASN A 11 -5.06 4.31 3.44
N LEU A 12 -4.61 5.54 3.15
CA LEU A 12 -5.51 6.64 2.79
C LEU A 12 -6.30 6.33 1.53
N THR A 13 -5.63 5.76 0.52
CA THR A 13 -6.26 5.35 -0.74
C THR A 13 -7.33 4.28 -0.49
N ALA A 14 -7.04 3.25 0.31
CA ALA A 14 -8.03 2.23 0.65
C ALA A 14 -9.28 2.83 1.31
N LYS A 15 -9.09 3.73 2.28
CA LYS A 15 -10.20 4.43 2.95
C LYS A 15 -11.02 5.28 1.99
N LEU A 16 -10.38 5.96 1.04
CA LEU A 16 -11.05 6.69 -0.03
C LEU A 16 -11.92 5.75 -0.89
N TYR A 17 -11.37 4.60 -1.30
CA TYR A 17 -12.12 3.59 -2.04
C TYR A 17 -13.36 3.10 -1.27
N ASP A 18 -13.24 2.85 0.04
CA ASP A 18 -14.36 2.42 0.88
C ASP A 18 -15.46 3.49 0.99
N ILE A 19 -15.11 4.78 1.20
CA ILE A 19 -16.13 5.83 1.34
C ILE A 19 -16.84 6.15 0.03
N HIS A 20 -16.16 5.97 -1.10
CA HIS A 20 -16.74 6.22 -2.43
C HIS A 20 -17.61 5.04 -2.91
N GLY A 21 -17.70 3.94 -2.15
CA GLY A 21 -18.43 2.74 -2.57
C GLY A 21 -17.86 2.11 -3.84
N GLU A 22 -16.58 2.39 -4.12
CA GLU A 22 -15.86 1.84 -5.27
C GLU A 22 -15.57 0.35 -5.07
N ASN A 23 -14.86 -0.26 -6.03
CA ASN A 23 -14.59 -1.69 -6.03
C ASN A 23 -13.96 -2.18 -4.70
N PRO A 24 -14.63 -3.05 -3.93
CA PRO A 24 -14.15 -3.54 -2.64
C PRO A 24 -12.85 -4.37 -2.78
N PHE A 25 -12.61 -4.95 -3.94
CA PHE A 25 -11.35 -5.62 -4.25
C PHE A 25 -10.18 -4.65 -4.24
N LYS A 26 -10.36 -3.43 -4.77
CA LYS A 26 -9.31 -2.40 -4.81
C LYS A 26 -9.01 -1.88 -3.40
N SER A 27 -10.04 -1.50 -2.64
CA SER A 27 -9.89 -1.08 -1.24
C SER A 27 -9.08 -2.09 -0.43
N LYS A 28 -9.48 -3.37 -0.51
CA LYS A 28 -8.80 -4.45 0.21
C LYS A 28 -7.36 -4.66 -0.29
N SER A 29 -7.14 -4.58 -1.60
CA SER A 29 -5.79 -4.71 -2.18
C SER A 29 -4.85 -3.61 -1.69
N TYR A 30 -5.32 -2.35 -1.65
CA TYR A 30 -4.53 -1.23 -1.13
C TYR A 30 -4.25 -1.36 0.37
N SER A 31 -5.21 -1.84 1.16
CA SER A 31 -5.01 -2.12 2.59
C SER A 31 -3.96 -3.21 2.82
N ILE A 32 -3.98 -4.27 2.03
CA ILE A 32 -2.99 -5.36 2.11
C ILE A 32 -1.61 -4.86 1.68
N ALA A 33 -1.53 -4.04 0.62
CA ALA A 33 -0.27 -3.46 0.16
C ALA A 33 0.34 -2.51 1.20
N ALA A 34 -0.48 -1.72 1.91
CA ALA A 34 -0.03 -0.86 3.01
C ALA A 34 0.62 -1.70 4.13
N PHE A 35 -0.08 -2.74 4.59
CA PHE A 35 0.41 -3.66 5.62
C PHE A 35 1.71 -4.39 5.23
N GLN A 36 1.84 -4.79 3.97
CA GLN A 36 3.06 -5.42 3.48
C GLN A 36 4.22 -4.40 3.41
N SER A 37 3.94 -3.17 2.97
CA SER A 37 4.96 -2.12 2.86
C SER A 37 5.49 -1.67 4.22
N ASP A 38 4.63 -1.62 5.24
CA ASP A 38 4.98 -1.40 6.65
C ASP A 38 5.92 -2.49 7.19
N LYS A 39 5.67 -3.75 6.81
CA LYS A 39 6.51 -4.89 7.21
C LYS A 39 7.84 -5.01 6.46
N LEU A 40 8.06 -4.27 5.38
CA LEU A 40 9.35 -4.29 4.69
C LEU A 40 10.36 -3.48 5.50
N GLU A 41 11.18 -4.19 6.29
CA GLU A 41 12.33 -3.62 7.02
C GLU A 41 13.40 -3.05 6.07
N LYS A 42 13.38 -3.47 4.80
CA LYS A 42 14.28 -2.97 3.75
C LYS A 42 13.57 -1.93 2.87
N PRO A 43 14.21 -0.79 2.55
CA PRO A 43 13.67 0.18 1.61
C PRO A 43 13.39 -0.50 0.26
N SER A 44 12.26 -0.16 -0.36
CA SER A 44 11.87 -0.74 -1.66
C SER A 44 12.87 -0.50 -2.80
N ILE A 45 13.84 0.40 -2.60
CA ILE A 45 14.94 0.68 -3.54
C ILE A 45 15.94 -0.49 -3.65
N ASP A 46 16.03 -1.34 -2.62
CA ASP A 46 17.05 -2.39 -2.49
C ASP A 46 16.56 -3.75 -3.01
N ILE A 47 15.28 -3.85 -3.39
CA ILE A 47 14.70 -5.08 -3.93
C ILE A 47 15.00 -5.12 -5.44
N PRO A 48 15.81 -6.08 -5.92
CA PRO A 48 16.06 -6.20 -7.36
C PRO A 48 14.74 -6.50 -8.08
N ARG A 49 14.42 -5.69 -9.09
CA ARG A 49 13.29 -5.97 -9.99
C ARG A 49 13.66 -7.20 -10.82
N THR A 50 13.08 -8.35 -10.48
CA THR A 50 13.15 -9.54 -11.34
C THR A 50 12.30 -9.27 -12.59
N GLU A 51 12.93 -9.29 -13.77
CA GLU A 51 12.29 -9.22 -15.09
C GLU A 51 11.45 -10.48 -15.40
#